data_AF-A0A821MZP6-F1
#
_entry.id   AF-A0A821MZP6-F1
#
_cell.length_a   1.000
_cell.length_b   1.000
_cell.length_c   1.000
_cell.angle_alpha   90.00
_cell.angle_beta   90.00
_cell.angle_gamma   90.00
#
_symmetry.space_group_name_H-M   'P 1'
#
loop_
_entity.id
_entity.type
_entity.pdbx_description
1 polymer ?
#
loop_
_entity_poly.entity_id
_entity_poly.type
_entity_poly.pdbx_seq_one_letter_code
_entity_poly.pdbx_strand_id
1 'polypeptide(L)'
;MPTLYPDHIDPLLCTHIHYAFADINPLTLAISPTEEHDIHWTDRLGMPLYLRMYGLKRRNPSLKIVLSVGGWSARSKGFNAILRSDNNRAKFINQTITFLEEWQFDGLDLDWEFPGSRDRGASADSKIKFNILIRELRQAFEDDAMRMNKTNRLLLTAAVAADPKKVEQGYVVEEFCNSLDYINVMTYDYHGKWDPVTGINSPLYRSHTELENHEDWKNTNSSIYYWINHGCAASKMNLGLALYGRSFTLVSAQNNSIGAPIIEGGGEAGPYTKEEGILAYFEICQKLRAHNWTTEWDVESQSQYAYSDTGQWTGYDSLKSATLKVIWSKTMGLGGAML
;
A
#
# COMPACT_ATOMS: atom_id res chain seq x y z
N MET A 1 5.36 12.61 21.85
CA MET A 1 4.42 12.06 20.84
C MET A 1 4.28 10.58 21.12
N PRO A 2 3.09 9.97 21.01
CA PRO A 2 2.98 8.52 21.08
C PRO A 2 3.82 7.93 19.94
N THR A 3 4.77 7.07 20.29
CA THR A 3 5.64 6.38 19.33
C THR A 3 5.11 4.95 19.20
N LEU A 4 4.89 4.49 17.96
CA LEU A 4 4.55 3.12 17.68
C LEU A 4 5.84 2.32 17.49
N TYR A 5 6.00 1.25 18.26
CA TYR A 5 7.09 0.30 18.11
C TYR A 5 6.49 -1.10 17.82
N PRO A 6 7.27 -2.03 17.22
CA PRO A 6 6.81 -3.40 16.97
C PRO A 6 6.09 -4.05 18.15
N ASP A 7 6.63 -3.93 19.37
CA ASP A 7 6.05 -4.57 20.56
C ASP A 7 4.68 -4.01 20.98
N HIS A 8 4.29 -2.83 20.48
CA HIS A 8 2.96 -2.26 20.72
C HIS A 8 1.89 -2.88 19.82
N ILE A 9 2.28 -3.63 18.78
CA ILE A 9 1.35 -4.29 17.88
C ILE A 9 0.76 -5.52 18.60
N ASP A 10 -0.57 -5.66 18.55
CA ASP A 10 -1.24 -6.90 18.95
C ASP A 10 -1.15 -7.90 17.79
N PRO A 11 -0.38 -9.00 17.94
CA PRO A 11 -0.13 -9.94 16.86
C PRO A 11 -1.31 -10.86 16.55
N LEU A 12 -2.43 -10.72 17.28
CA LEU A 12 -3.68 -11.45 17.01
C LEU A 12 -4.62 -10.69 16.07
N LEU A 13 -4.34 -9.42 15.76
CA LEU A 13 -5.17 -8.62 14.86
C LEU A 13 -4.96 -8.98 13.38
N CYS A 14 -3.75 -9.40 13.00
CA CYS A 14 -3.36 -9.63 11.62
C CYS A 14 -2.86 -11.06 11.40
N THR A 15 -3.11 -11.61 10.22
CA THR A 15 -2.51 -12.88 9.78
C THR A 15 -1.08 -12.68 9.23
N HIS A 16 -0.85 -11.52 8.63
CA HIS A 16 0.43 -11.09 8.07
C HIS A 16 0.71 -9.65 8.52
N ILE A 17 1.96 -9.35 8.84
CA ILE A 17 2.42 -7.97 9.00
C ILE A 17 3.52 -7.73 7.97
N HIS A 18 3.35 -6.69 7.18
CA HIS A 18 4.35 -6.21 6.22
C HIS A 18 5.16 -5.10 6.88
N TYR A 19 6.49 -5.28 6.97
CA TYR A 19 7.39 -4.25 7.49
C TYR A 19 7.84 -3.36 6.33
N ALA A 20 7.41 -2.10 6.40
CA ALA A 20 7.61 -1.11 5.37
C ALA A 20 8.57 -0.02 5.91
N PHE A 21 9.74 0.24 5.31
CA PHE A 21 10.28 -0.36 4.09
C PHE A 21 11.78 -0.68 4.22
N ALA A 22 12.24 -1.58 3.37
CA ALA A 22 13.62 -1.57 2.90
C ALA A 22 13.69 -1.02 1.46
N ASP A 23 14.88 -0.74 0.96
CA ASP A 23 15.13 -0.29 -0.42
C ASP A 23 16.08 -1.26 -1.15
N ILE A 24 16.36 -1.02 -2.43
CA ILE A 24 17.31 -1.77 -3.24
C ILE A 24 18.50 -0.88 -3.55
N ASN A 25 19.68 -1.25 -3.05
CA ASN A 25 20.90 -0.53 -3.38
C ASN A 25 21.29 -0.80 -4.85
N PRO A 26 21.31 0.23 -5.73
CA PRO A 26 21.49 0.05 -7.17
C PRO A 26 22.92 -0.33 -7.58
N LEU A 27 23.89 -0.27 -6.66
CA LEU A 27 25.28 -0.67 -6.90
C LEU A 27 25.53 -2.11 -6.47
N THR A 28 25.07 -2.47 -5.27
CA THR A 28 25.29 -3.82 -4.73
C THR A 28 24.27 -4.82 -5.29
N LEU A 29 23.09 -4.33 -5.69
CA LEU A 29 21.91 -5.10 -6.10
C LEU A 29 21.32 -5.94 -4.97
N ALA A 30 21.45 -5.46 -3.74
CA ALA A 30 20.91 -6.11 -2.53
C ALA A 30 19.84 -5.23 -1.88
N ILE A 31 18.98 -5.87 -1.08
CA ILE A 31 18.12 -5.17 -0.13
C ILE A 31 18.99 -4.35 0.83
N SER A 32 18.59 -3.12 1.08
CA SER A 32 19.23 -2.17 1.98
C SER A 32 18.19 -1.69 2.99
N PRO A 33 18.44 -1.82 4.30
CA PRO A 33 17.60 -1.15 5.31
C PRO A 33 17.57 0.36 5.07
N THR A 34 16.45 0.99 5.37
CA THR A 34 16.31 2.46 5.23
C THR A 34 16.75 3.20 6.48
N GLU A 35 16.72 2.54 7.64
CA GLU A 35 17.13 3.12 8.91
C GLU A 35 18.19 2.26 9.61
N GLU A 36 19.09 2.90 10.35
CA GLU A 36 20.11 2.19 11.14
C GLU A 36 19.47 1.27 12.20
N HIS A 37 18.34 1.70 12.78
CA HIS A 37 17.61 0.97 13.82
C HIS A 37 16.94 -0.31 13.31
N ASP A 38 16.77 -0.47 12.00
CA ASP A 38 16.22 -1.67 11.39
C ASP A 38 17.11 -2.90 11.69
N ILE A 39 18.43 -2.69 11.65
CA ILE A 39 19.46 -3.74 11.74
C ILE A 39 20.44 -3.58 12.93
N HIS A 40 20.47 -2.43 13.59
CA HIS A 40 21.37 -2.17 14.71
C HIS A 40 20.66 -2.12 16.08
N TRP A 41 21.46 -2.35 17.13
CA TRP A 41 21.04 -2.45 18.53
C TRP A 41 21.05 -1.05 19.16
N THR A 42 20.02 -0.23 18.91
CA THR A 42 20.11 1.22 19.14
C THR A 42 19.06 1.78 20.11
N ASP A 43 18.10 0.99 20.59
CA ASP A 43 17.10 1.42 21.57
C ASP A 43 17.30 0.83 22.97
N ARG A 44 16.42 1.20 23.92
CA ARG A 44 16.48 0.74 25.33
C ARG A 44 16.36 -0.78 25.49
N LEU A 45 15.72 -1.47 24.54
CA LEU A 45 15.60 -2.92 24.57
C LEU A 45 16.86 -3.59 24.01
N GLY A 46 17.68 -2.83 23.27
CA GLY A 46 18.84 -3.33 22.57
C GLY A 46 18.40 -4.47 21.68
N MET A 47 17.58 -4.23 20.66
CA MET A 47 17.27 -5.21 19.63
C MET A 47 16.85 -4.49 18.33
N PRO A 48 17.36 -4.92 17.15
CA PRO A 48 16.96 -4.34 15.86
C PRO A 48 15.46 -4.46 15.62
N LEU A 49 14.86 -3.46 14.94
CA LEU A 49 13.41 -3.42 14.69
C LEU A 49 12.92 -4.65 13.92
N TYR A 50 13.68 -5.17 12.95
CA TYR A 50 13.33 -6.40 12.23
C TYR A 50 13.17 -7.60 13.17
N LEU A 51 14.10 -7.79 14.12
CA LEU A 51 14.01 -8.90 15.08
C LEU A 51 12.91 -8.68 16.13
N ARG A 52 12.55 -7.43 16.43
CA ARG A 52 11.38 -7.12 17.27
C ARG A 52 10.07 -7.53 16.59
N MET A 53 9.96 -7.36 15.27
CA MET A 53 8.83 -7.88 14.51
C MET A 53 8.74 -9.39 14.57
N TYR A 54 9.85 -10.09 14.35
CA TYR A 54 9.89 -11.55 14.50
C TYR A 54 9.48 -11.99 15.92
N GLY A 55 9.88 -11.23 16.94
CA GLY A 55 9.53 -11.46 18.34
C GLY A 55 8.02 -11.53 18.63
N LEU A 56 7.18 -10.93 17.78
CA LEU A 56 5.70 -11.02 17.86
C LEU A 56 5.19 -12.45 17.70
N LYS A 57 5.90 -13.30 16.96
CA LYS A 57 5.53 -14.70 16.72
C LYS A 57 5.57 -15.56 17.99
N ARG A 58 6.21 -15.08 19.07
CA ARG A 58 6.13 -15.73 20.39
C ARG A 58 4.71 -15.73 20.96
N ARG A 59 3.92 -14.70 20.65
CA ARG A 59 2.51 -14.59 21.06
C ARG A 59 1.55 -15.16 20.02
N ASN A 60 1.92 -15.15 18.74
CA ASN A 60 1.17 -15.78 17.65
C ASN A 60 2.11 -16.54 16.69
N PRO A 61 2.37 -17.84 16.91
CA PRO A 61 3.27 -18.63 16.07
C PRO A 61 2.85 -18.77 14.60
N SER A 62 1.56 -18.53 14.30
CA SER A 62 1.04 -18.59 12.93
C SER A 62 1.23 -17.28 12.13
N LEU A 63 1.55 -16.19 12.81
CA LEU A 63 1.76 -14.88 12.19
C LEU A 63 2.89 -14.93 11.17
N LYS A 64 2.69 -14.28 10.03
CA LYS A 64 3.71 -14.08 8.99
C LYS A 64 4.25 -12.66 9.04
N ILE A 65 5.57 -12.51 8.98
CA ILE A 65 6.24 -11.21 8.90
C ILE A 65 6.88 -11.12 7.51
N VAL A 66 6.45 -10.17 6.69
CA VAL A 66 6.89 -10.01 5.30
C VAL A 66 7.65 -8.68 5.19
N LEU A 67 8.76 -8.64 4.45
CA LEU A 67 9.51 -7.40 4.24
C LEU A 67 9.04 -6.72 2.95
N SER A 68 8.56 -5.48 3.04
CA SER A 68 8.22 -4.66 1.88
C SER A 68 9.43 -3.85 1.40
N VAL A 69 9.72 -3.96 0.11
CA VAL A 69 10.84 -3.28 -0.55
C VAL A 69 10.30 -2.29 -1.59
N GLY A 70 10.63 -1.01 -1.41
CA GLY A 70 10.22 0.06 -2.34
C GLY A 70 9.44 1.19 -1.65
N GLY A 71 8.18 1.36 -2.05
CA GLY A 71 7.31 2.45 -1.63
C GLY A 71 7.52 3.74 -2.43
N TRP A 72 6.63 4.71 -2.20
CA TRP A 72 6.58 5.99 -2.92
C TRP A 72 7.92 6.75 -2.94
N SER A 73 8.72 6.70 -1.88
CA SER A 73 10.00 7.43 -1.78
C SER A 73 11.17 6.76 -2.53
N ALA A 74 11.16 5.44 -2.70
CA ALA A 74 12.25 4.69 -3.36
C ALA A 74 12.33 4.94 -4.88
N ARG A 75 11.22 5.38 -5.50
CA ARG A 75 11.08 5.57 -6.95
C ARG A 75 11.49 4.31 -7.72
N SER A 76 12.29 4.43 -8.78
CA SER A 76 12.59 3.32 -9.71
C SER A 76 14.08 2.98 -9.84
N LYS A 77 14.98 3.64 -9.11
CA LYS A 77 16.44 3.49 -9.36
C LYS A 77 16.95 2.09 -9.05
N GLY A 78 16.58 1.56 -7.88
CA GLY A 78 16.93 0.20 -7.45
C GLY A 78 16.33 -0.87 -8.36
N PHE A 79 15.02 -0.78 -8.62
CA PHE A 79 14.31 -1.66 -9.55
C PHE A 79 14.92 -1.64 -10.96
N ASN A 80 15.20 -0.47 -11.52
CA ASN A 80 15.86 -0.39 -12.82
C ASN A 80 17.23 -1.07 -12.81
N ALA A 81 18.01 -0.95 -11.73
CA ALA A 81 19.35 -1.54 -11.65
C ALA A 81 19.31 -3.07 -11.67
N ILE A 82 18.38 -3.69 -10.93
CA ILE A 82 18.22 -5.15 -10.93
C ILE A 82 17.70 -5.68 -12.27
N LEU A 83 16.88 -4.90 -12.99
CA LEU A 83 16.31 -5.29 -14.28
C LEU A 83 17.26 -5.09 -15.49
N ARG A 84 18.48 -4.58 -15.29
CA ARG A 84 19.43 -4.33 -16.40
C ARG A 84 19.86 -5.60 -17.13
N SER A 85 19.98 -6.73 -16.43
CA SER A 85 20.45 -8.00 -17.01
C SER A 85 19.94 -9.18 -16.19
N ASP A 86 19.97 -10.37 -16.79
CA ASP A 86 19.60 -11.62 -16.12
C ASP A 86 20.53 -11.91 -14.94
N ASN A 87 21.82 -11.62 -15.08
CA ASN A 87 22.79 -11.74 -14.00
C ASN A 87 22.48 -10.81 -12.82
N ASN A 88 21.98 -9.59 -13.08
CA ASN A 88 21.59 -8.67 -12.02
C ASN A 88 20.38 -9.18 -11.25
N ARG A 89 19.36 -9.71 -11.93
CA ARG A 89 18.20 -10.33 -11.29
C ARG A 89 18.61 -11.55 -10.46
N ALA A 90 19.40 -12.46 -11.03
CA ALA A 90 19.89 -13.64 -10.32
C ALA A 90 20.69 -13.27 -9.05
N LYS A 91 21.55 -12.23 -9.13
CA LYS A 91 22.28 -11.73 -7.98
C LYS A 91 21.35 -11.17 -6.90
N PHE A 92 20.39 -10.33 -7.28
CA PHE A 92 19.40 -9.77 -6.35
C PHE A 92 18.57 -10.86 -5.67
N ILE A 93 18.11 -11.87 -6.43
CA ILE A 93 17.33 -13.00 -5.91
C ILE A 93 18.12 -13.77 -4.84
N ASN A 94 19.37 -14.13 -5.11
CA ASN A 94 20.19 -14.86 -4.16
C ASN A 94 20.48 -14.05 -2.88
N GLN A 95 20.74 -12.75 -3.03
CA GLN A 95 20.95 -11.85 -1.90
C GLN A 95 19.67 -11.64 -1.08
N THR A 96 18.52 -11.60 -1.75
CA THR A 96 17.20 -11.50 -1.12
C THR A 96 16.92 -12.70 -0.22
N ILE A 97 17.11 -13.93 -0.71
CA ILE A 97 16.91 -15.14 0.10
C ILE A 97 17.78 -15.09 1.36
N THR A 98 19.07 -14.78 1.19
CA THR A 98 20.02 -14.68 2.31
C THR A 98 19.56 -13.63 3.33
N PHE A 99 19.14 -12.45 2.87
CA PHE A 99 18.70 -11.36 3.73
C PHE A 99 17.45 -11.72 4.53
N LEU A 100 16.45 -12.32 3.88
CA LEU A 100 15.19 -12.69 4.54
C LEU A 100 15.43 -13.78 5.60
N GLU A 101 16.32 -14.74 5.33
CA GLU A 101 16.72 -15.76 6.30
C GLU A 101 17.47 -15.16 7.50
N GLU A 102 18.43 -14.26 7.24
CA GLU A 102 19.22 -13.58 8.28
C GLU A 102 18.31 -12.83 9.26
N TRP A 103 17.31 -12.11 8.73
CA TRP A 103 16.40 -11.27 9.52
C TRP A 103 15.07 -11.92 9.88
N GLN A 104 14.94 -13.24 9.66
CA GLN A 104 13.77 -14.05 10.05
C GLN A 104 12.44 -13.61 9.45
N PHE A 105 12.46 -13.10 8.21
CA PHE A 105 11.25 -12.79 7.45
C PHE A 105 10.66 -14.06 6.82
N ASP A 106 9.32 -14.12 6.79
CA ASP A 106 8.55 -15.19 6.13
C ASP A 106 8.37 -14.94 4.63
N GLY A 107 8.79 -13.79 4.10
CA GLY A 107 8.69 -13.50 2.67
C GLY A 107 9.06 -12.07 2.27
N LEU A 108 8.87 -11.79 0.98
CA LEU A 108 9.13 -10.53 0.31
C LEU A 108 7.86 -9.94 -0.29
N ASP A 109 7.68 -8.64 -0.12
CA ASP A 109 6.67 -7.82 -0.77
C ASP A 109 7.36 -6.75 -1.62
N LEU A 110 6.99 -6.65 -2.91
CA LEU A 110 7.58 -5.69 -3.84
C LEU A 110 6.64 -4.53 -4.14
N ASP A 111 7.01 -3.36 -3.64
CA ASP A 111 6.20 -2.13 -3.71
C ASP A 111 6.84 -1.14 -4.68
N TRP A 112 6.98 -1.57 -5.94
CA TRP A 112 7.46 -0.67 -6.99
C TRP A 112 6.34 0.24 -7.47
N GLU A 113 6.48 1.55 -7.20
CA GLU A 113 5.54 2.59 -7.59
C GLU A 113 6.10 3.51 -8.70
N PHE A 114 5.88 3.25 -10.00
CA PHE A 114 5.30 2.02 -10.56
C PHE A 114 6.13 1.55 -11.76
N PRO A 115 6.17 0.23 -12.07
CA PRO A 115 6.66 -0.23 -13.36
C PRO A 115 5.88 0.47 -14.49
N GLY A 116 6.57 0.83 -15.56
CA GLY A 116 6.01 1.59 -16.69
C GLY A 116 5.92 3.10 -16.50
N SER A 117 5.85 3.61 -15.26
CA SER A 117 5.70 5.05 -14.98
C SER A 117 6.99 5.84 -15.23
N ARG A 118 7.03 6.58 -16.34
CA ARG A 118 8.21 7.34 -16.79
C ARG A 118 8.53 8.56 -15.96
N ASP A 119 7.50 9.24 -15.48
CA ASP A 119 7.57 10.33 -14.50
C ASP A 119 8.21 9.89 -13.17
N ARG A 120 8.10 8.60 -12.87
CA ARG A 120 8.72 7.92 -11.71
C ARG A 120 10.08 7.30 -12.03
N GLY A 121 10.55 7.46 -13.26
CA GLY A 121 11.86 7.01 -13.72
C GLY A 121 11.93 5.54 -14.14
N ALA A 122 10.81 4.83 -14.32
CA ALA A 122 10.82 3.45 -14.77
C ALA A 122 11.34 3.30 -16.21
N SER A 123 12.07 2.21 -16.49
CA SER A 123 12.55 1.89 -17.84
C SER A 123 11.40 1.46 -18.78
N ALA A 124 11.64 1.47 -20.10
CA ALA A 124 10.60 1.23 -21.11
C ALA A 124 10.05 -0.19 -21.09
N ASP A 125 10.98 -1.09 -20.81
CA ASP A 125 10.84 -2.53 -20.75
C ASP A 125 10.50 -3.02 -19.34
N SER A 126 10.27 -2.11 -18.38
CA SER A 126 9.99 -2.45 -16.98
C SER A 126 8.78 -3.35 -16.83
N LYS A 127 7.71 -3.17 -17.61
CA LYS A 127 6.55 -4.08 -17.62
C LYS A 127 6.94 -5.54 -17.78
N ILE A 128 7.68 -5.84 -18.84
CA ILE A 128 8.08 -7.21 -19.16
C ILE A 128 9.14 -7.71 -18.17
N LYS A 129 10.15 -6.89 -17.88
CA LYS A 129 11.27 -7.29 -17.02
C LYS A 129 10.88 -7.47 -15.56
N PHE A 130 9.91 -6.70 -15.06
CA PHE A 130 9.39 -6.90 -13.72
C PHE A 130 8.64 -8.22 -13.61
N ASN A 131 7.82 -8.57 -14.61
CA ASN A 131 7.14 -9.87 -14.65
C ASN A 131 8.13 -11.04 -14.67
N ILE A 132 9.21 -10.92 -15.46
CA ILE A 132 10.30 -11.91 -15.46
C ILE A 132 10.94 -12.02 -14.07
N LEU A 133 11.22 -10.90 -13.40
CA LEU A 133 11.77 -10.90 -12.04
C LEU A 133 10.84 -11.62 -11.04
N ILE A 134 9.53 -11.34 -11.07
CA ILE A 134 8.57 -12.00 -10.16
C ILE A 134 8.58 -13.51 -10.36
N ARG A 135 8.55 -13.96 -11.63
CA ARG A 135 8.59 -15.39 -11.97
C ARG A 135 9.89 -16.04 -11.50
N GLU A 136 11.02 -15.38 -11.69
CA GLU A 136 12.33 -15.87 -11.24
C GLU A 136 12.45 -15.91 -9.70
N LEU A 137 11.94 -14.91 -8.99
CA LEU A 137 11.85 -14.90 -7.52
C LEU A 137 11.00 -16.08 -7.02
N ARG A 138 9.84 -16.29 -7.63
CA ARG A 138 8.93 -17.38 -7.28
C ARG A 138 9.61 -18.73 -7.42
N GLN A 139 10.23 -18.99 -8.58
CA GLN A 139 10.96 -20.23 -8.83
C GLN A 139 12.11 -20.41 -7.82
N ALA A 140 12.90 -19.37 -7.58
CA ALA A 140 14.02 -19.45 -6.65
C ALA A 140 13.58 -19.73 -5.21
N PHE A 141 12.45 -19.17 -4.77
CA PHE A 141 11.89 -19.48 -3.45
C PHE A 141 11.41 -20.93 -3.36
N GLU A 142 10.79 -21.47 -4.42
CA GLU A 142 10.41 -22.89 -4.50
C GLU A 142 11.64 -23.82 -4.45
N ASP A 143 12.64 -23.52 -5.27
CA ASP A 143 13.89 -24.29 -5.32
C ASP A 143 14.64 -24.28 -3.99
N ASP A 144 14.71 -23.12 -3.34
CA ASP A 144 15.33 -22.99 -2.03
C ASP A 144 14.60 -23.80 -0.95
N ALA A 145 13.27 -23.75 -0.93
CA ALA A 145 12.46 -24.53 0.00
C ALA A 145 12.66 -26.04 -0.19
N MET A 146 12.70 -26.51 -1.44
CA MET A 146 12.99 -27.91 -1.76
C MET A 146 14.41 -28.32 -1.35
N ARG A 147 15.41 -27.53 -1.74
CA ARG A 147 16.83 -27.79 -1.46
C ARG A 147 17.14 -27.85 0.04
N MET A 148 16.48 -26.99 0.83
CA MET A 148 16.67 -26.89 2.28
C MET A 148 15.67 -27.73 3.08
N ASN A 149 14.78 -28.47 2.42
CA ASN A 149 13.70 -29.25 3.05
C ASN A 149 12.84 -28.43 4.03
N LYS A 150 12.51 -27.19 3.65
CA LYS A 150 11.69 -26.28 4.46
C LYS A 150 10.21 -26.67 4.35
N THR A 151 9.51 -26.65 5.49
CA THR A 151 8.05 -26.87 5.51
C THR A 151 7.29 -25.76 4.79
N ASN A 152 7.80 -24.53 4.83
CA ASN A 152 7.19 -23.38 4.19
C ASN A 152 8.20 -22.69 3.27
N ARG A 153 7.77 -22.38 2.05
CA ARG A 153 8.46 -21.48 1.14
C ARG A 153 8.31 -20.03 1.62
N LEU A 154 9.31 -19.18 1.33
CA LEU A 154 9.20 -17.72 1.47
C LEU A 154 8.01 -17.18 0.65
N LEU A 155 7.17 -16.35 1.25
CA LEU A 155 6.07 -15.69 0.54
C LEU A 155 6.61 -14.68 -0.47
N LEU A 156 5.91 -14.53 -1.60
CA LEU A 156 6.17 -13.48 -2.58
C LEU A 156 4.88 -12.73 -2.90
N THR A 157 4.87 -11.43 -2.60
CA THR A 157 3.70 -10.55 -2.74
C THR A 157 4.10 -9.22 -3.38
N ALA A 158 3.11 -8.38 -3.68
CA ALA A 158 3.35 -7.01 -4.15
C ALA A 158 2.18 -6.09 -3.79
N ALA A 159 2.46 -4.84 -3.38
CA ALA A 159 1.50 -3.77 -3.49
C ALA A 159 1.41 -3.27 -4.95
N VAL A 160 0.19 -3.11 -5.45
CA VAL A 160 -0.06 -2.81 -6.87
C VAL A 160 -1.01 -1.63 -7.06
N ALA A 161 -0.92 -1.01 -8.23
CA ALA A 161 -1.74 0.12 -8.60
C ALA A 161 -3.24 -0.21 -8.65
N ALA A 162 -4.07 0.74 -8.18
CA ALA A 162 -5.50 0.75 -8.42
C ALA A 162 -5.89 1.42 -9.76
N ASP A 163 -5.02 2.28 -10.31
CA ASP A 163 -5.26 2.98 -11.58
C ASP A 163 -5.10 2.04 -12.79
N PRO A 164 -6.17 1.80 -13.58
CA PRO A 164 -6.12 0.98 -14.78
C PRO A 164 -4.99 1.33 -15.76
N LYS A 165 -4.65 2.61 -15.92
CA LYS A 165 -3.57 3.04 -16.82
C LYS A 165 -2.21 2.59 -16.30
N LYS A 166 -1.99 2.66 -14.99
CA LYS A 166 -0.76 2.15 -14.35
C LYS A 166 -0.70 0.62 -14.43
N VAL A 167 -1.84 -0.06 -14.27
CA VAL A 167 -1.93 -1.52 -14.43
C VAL A 167 -1.52 -1.92 -15.86
N GLU A 168 -2.11 -1.27 -16.86
CA GLU A 168 -1.80 -1.50 -18.28
C GLU A 168 -0.32 -1.25 -18.60
N GLN A 169 0.26 -0.18 -18.07
CA GLN A 169 1.65 0.18 -18.32
C GLN A 169 2.67 -0.70 -17.58
N GLY A 170 2.29 -1.27 -16.43
CA GLY A 170 3.24 -1.87 -15.50
C GLY A 170 3.23 -3.40 -15.42
N TYR A 171 2.12 -4.06 -15.77
CA TYR A 171 1.91 -5.45 -15.37
C TYR A 171 1.38 -6.34 -16.51
N VAL A 172 1.94 -7.53 -16.67
CA VAL A 172 1.33 -8.64 -17.43
C VAL A 172 0.45 -9.40 -16.45
N VAL A 173 -0.75 -8.88 -16.21
CA VAL A 173 -1.59 -9.17 -15.03
C VAL A 173 -1.72 -10.66 -14.70
N GLU A 174 -2.11 -11.50 -15.67
CA GLU A 174 -2.30 -12.93 -15.43
C GLU A 174 -1.01 -13.63 -14.97
N GLU A 175 0.10 -13.44 -15.69
CA GLU A 175 1.40 -14.04 -15.34
C GLU A 175 1.93 -13.49 -13.99
N PHE A 176 1.76 -12.18 -13.77
CA PHE A 176 2.13 -11.49 -12.54
C PHE A 176 1.41 -12.11 -11.34
N CYS A 177 0.08 -12.16 -11.39
CA CYS A 177 -0.75 -12.70 -10.31
C CYS A 177 -0.52 -14.19 -10.10
N ASN A 178 -0.27 -14.96 -11.16
CA ASN A 178 -0.01 -16.40 -11.03
C ASN A 178 1.29 -16.70 -10.30
N SER A 179 2.31 -15.84 -10.45
CA SER A 179 3.61 -15.99 -9.81
C SER A 179 3.62 -15.57 -8.32
N LEU A 180 2.71 -14.68 -7.92
CA LEU A 180 2.57 -14.20 -6.54
C LEU A 180 1.68 -15.09 -5.68
N ASP A 181 1.93 -15.09 -4.37
CA ASP A 181 1.04 -15.71 -3.38
C ASP A 181 -0.28 -14.92 -3.26
N TYR A 182 -0.17 -13.59 -3.16
CA TYR A 182 -1.27 -12.64 -3.27
C TYR A 182 -0.75 -11.25 -3.66
N ILE A 183 -1.65 -10.37 -4.09
CA ILE A 183 -1.39 -8.95 -4.32
C ILE A 183 -2.20 -8.09 -3.35
N ASN A 184 -1.64 -6.96 -2.95
CA ASN A 184 -2.31 -5.95 -2.16
C ASN A 184 -2.67 -4.78 -3.09
N VAL A 185 -3.95 -4.65 -3.45
CA VAL A 185 -4.36 -3.57 -4.37
C VAL A 185 -4.53 -2.29 -3.56
N MET A 186 -3.76 -1.25 -3.90
CA MET A 186 -3.77 0.04 -3.20
C MET A 186 -5.00 0.87 -3.58
N THR A 187 -6.19 0.41 -3.17
CA THR A 187 -7.50 1.01 -3.45
C THR A 187 -7.75 2.24 -2.57
N TYR A 188 -6.81 3.17 -2.58
CA TYR A 188 -6.82 4.46 -1.89
C TYR A 188 -5.97 5.44 -2.70
N ASP A 189 -5.89 6.70 -2.27
CA ASP A 189 -5.25 7.79 -3.01
C ASP A 189 -5.86 8.02 -4.40
N TYR A 190 -7.17 7.80 -4.54
CA TYR A 190 -7.89 8.15 -5.77
C TYR A 190 -7.97 9.66 -5.98
N HIS A 191 -8.11 10.40 -4.88
CA HIS A 191 -8.13 11.85 -4.84
C HIS A 191 -7.21 12.38 -3.75
N GLY A 192 -6.66 13.56 -3.98
CA GLY A 192 -5.78 14.23 -3.03
C GLY A 192 -5.43 15.64 -3.48
N LYS A 193 -4.49 16.29 -2.79
CA LYS A 193 -4.11 17.70 -3.02
C LYS A 193 -3.58 18.03 -4.43
N TRP A 194 -3.38 17.03 -5.28
CA TRP A 194 -3.04 17.18 -6.69
C TRP A 194 -4.26 17.46 -7.58
N ASP A 195 -5.49 17.27 -7.06
CA ASP A 195 -6.73 17.60 -7.75
C ASP A 195 -7.13 19.07 -7.50
N PRO A 196 -7.88 19.72 -8.41
CA PRO A 196 -8.36 21.10 -8.22
C PRO A 196 -9.62 21.20 -7.35
N VAL A 197 -10.19 20.06 -6.95
CA VAL A 197 -11.45 19.94 -6.20
C VAL A 197 -11.33 18.87 -5.13
N THR A 198 -12.22 18.90 -4.13
CA THR A 198 -12.32 17.85 -3.12
C THR A 198 -12.73 16.52 -3.74
N GLY A 199 -12.17 15.44 -3.22
CA GLY A 199 -12.51 14.08 -3.60
C GLY A 199 -12.26 13.09 -2.47
N ILE A 200 -12.96 11.96 -2.50
CA ILE A 200 -12.85 10.93 -1.47
C ILE A 200 -11.55 10.14 -1.67
N ASN A 201 -10.81 9.88 -0.58
CA ASN A 201 -9.55 9.12 -0.64
C ASN A 201 -9.73 7.71 -1.23
N SER A 202 -10.74 6.99 -0.75
CA SER A 202 -11.01 5.59 -1.10
C SER A 202 -12.52 5.38 -1.27
N PRO A 203 -13.14 5.79 -2.38
CA PRO A 203 -14.55 5.54 -2.59
C PRO A 203 -14.79 4.07 -2.99
N LEU A 204 -15.90 3.47 -2.54
CA LEU A 204 -16.25 2.10 -2.95
C LEU A 204 -16.77 2.09 -4.39
N TYR A 205 -17.67 3.02 -4.70
CA TYR A 205 -18.21 3.25 -6.04
C TYR A 205 -17.94 4.69 -6.46
N ARG A 206 -18.14 4.99 -7.74
CA ARG A 206 -18.02 6.35 -8.26
C ARG A 206 -19.03 7.31 -7.61
N SER A 207 -18.65 8.57 -7.47
CA SER A 207 -19.56 9.66 -7.06
C SER A 207 -20.25 10.30 -8.28
N HIS A 208 -21.28 11.12 -8.01
CA HIS A 208 -21.99 11.88 -9.04
C HIS A 208 -21.05 12.76 -9.88
N THR A 209 -20.09 13.42 -9.23
CA THR A 209 -19.17 14.35 -9.89
C THR A 209 -18.21 13.64 -10.85
N GLU A 210 -17.89 12.36 -10.61
CA GLU A 210 -17.00 11.59 -11.48
C GLU A 210 -17.70 11.12 -12.77
N LEU A 211 -19.02 10.89 -12.71
CA LEU A 211 -19.83 10.58 -13.89
C LEU A 211 -19.79 11.71 -14.92
N GLU A 212 -19.86 12.96 -14.44
CA GLU A 212 -19.84 14.14 -15.32
C GLU A 212 -18.47 14.37 -15.95
N ASN A 213 -17.39 13.98 -15.26
CA ASN A 213 -16.00 14.23 -15.68
C ASN A 213 -15.35 13.05 -16.44
N HIS A 214 -16.08 11.98 -16.73
CA HIS A 214 -15.54 10.76 -17.34
C HIS A 214 -14.36 10.12 -16.56
N GLU A 215 -14.39 10.24 -15.23
CA GLU A 215 -13.40 9.66 -14.30
C GLU A 215 -13.98 8.48 -13.51
N ASP A 216 -14.90 7.72 -14.13
CA ASP A 216 -15.68 6.65 -13.49
C ASP A 216 -14.85 5.45 -12.97
N TRP A 217 -13.54 5.47 -13.18
CA TRP A 217 -12.60 4.45 -12.71
C TRP A 217 -12.03 4.71 -11.32
N LYS A 218 -12.11 5.94 -10.77
CA LYS A 218 -11.45 6.36 -9.52
C LYS A 218 -12.12 5.82 -8.24
N ASN A 219 -12.50 4.54 -8.25
CA ASN A 219 -13.13 3.85 -7.15
C ASN A 219 -12.68 2.40 -7.02
N THR A 220 -12.81 1.88 -5.80
CA THR A 220 -12.42 0.53 -5.40
C THR A 220 -13.03 -0.53 -6.31
N ASN A 221 -14.34 -0.44 -6.57
CA ASN A 221 -15.06 -1.42 -7.37
C ASN A 221 -14.47 -1.54 -8.78
N SER A 222 -14.29 -0.42 -9.47
CA SER A 222 -13.71 -0.39 -10.82
C SER A 222 -12.29 -0.96 -10.85
N SER A 223 -11.44 -0.54 -9.91
CA SER A 223 -10.05 -1.02 -9.85
C SER A 223 -9.95 -2.53 -9.66
N ILE A 224 -10.72 -3.10 -8.73
CA ILE A 224 -10.73 -4.55 -8.51
C ILE A 224 -11.27 -5.31 -9.72
N TYR A 225 -12.39 -4.84 -10.31
CA TYR A 225 -12.91 -5.45 -11.54
C TYR A 225 -11.92 -5.39 -12.69
N TYR A 226 -11.13 -4.32 -12.80
CA TYR A 226 -10.08 -4.23 -13.81
C TYR A 226 -9.05 -5.36 -13.65
N TRP A 227 -8.54 -5.58 -12.43
CA TRP A 227 -7.61 -6.70 -12.17
C TRP A 227 -8.23 -8.07 -12.47
N ILE A 228 -9.48 -8.31 -12.07
CA ILE A 228 -10.21 -9.56 -12.35
C ILE A 228 -10.33 -9.78 -13.87
N ASN A 229 -10.79 -8.77 -14.61
CA ASN A 229 -11.03 -8.86 -16.04
C ASN A 229 -9.74 -9.04 -16.87
N HIS A 230 -8.57 -8.78 -16.27
CA HIS A 230 -7.26 -8.99 -16.89
C HIS A 230 -6.54 -10.27 -16.41
N GLY A 231 -7.27 -11.16 -15.73
CA GLY A 231 -6.80 -12.52 -15.41
C GLY A 231 -6.27 -12.72 -14.00
N CYS A 232 -6.39 -11.73 -13.11
CA CYS A 232 -6.04 -11.93 -11.70
C CYS A 232 -7.20 -12.57 -10.93
N ALA A 233 -6.98 -13.75 -10.33
CA ALA A 233 -8.01 -14.41 -9.53
C ALA A 233 -8.40 -13.57 -8.30
N ALA A 234 -9.70 -13.40 -8.06
CA ALA A 234 -10.24 -12.66 -6.92
C ALA A 234 -9.61 -13.11 -5.58
N SER A 235 -9.48 -14.41 -5.37
CA SER A 235 -8.92 -15.00 -4.15
C SER A 235 -7.43 -14.70 -3.91
N LYS A 236 -6.71 -14.15 -4.91
CA LYS A 236 -5.33 -13.68 -4.76
C LYS A 236 -5.22 -12.19 -4.45
N MET A 237 -6.33 -11.47 -4.39
CA MET A 237 -6.33 -10.02 -4.16
C MET A 237 -6.77 -9.70 -2.75
N ASN A 238 -5.98 -8.87 -2.07
CA ASN A 238 -6.36 -8.21 -0.84
C ASN A 238 -6.82 -6.79 -1.14
N LEU A 239 -7.97 -6.40 -0.57
CA LEU A 239 -8.51 -5.06 -0.68
C LEU A 239 -7.75 -4.08 0.22
N GLY A 240 -7.18 -3.01 -0.32
CA GLY A 240 -6.59 -1.93 0.46
C GLY A 240 -7.65 -1.08 1.19
N LEU A 241 -7.46 -0.87 2.49
CA LEU A 241 -8.32 -0.08 3.36
C LEU A 241 -7.49 1.03 4.01
N ALA A 242 -7.76 2.29 3.68
CA ALA A 242 -6.98 3.40 4.19
C ALA A 242 -7.34 3.76 5.63
N LEU A 243 -6.39 3.62 6.56
CA LEU A 243 -6.50 4.14 7.93
C LEU A 243 -6.10 5.64 8.04
N TYR A 244 -6.34 6.39 6.97
CA TYR A 244 -6.10 7.82 6.86
C TYR A 244 -7.09 8.46 5.87
N GLY A 245 -7.24 9.78 5.97
CA GLY A 245 -7.97 10.59 5.01
C GLY A 245 -7.03 11.48 4.21
N ARG A 246 -7.46 11.81 2.99
CA ARG A 246 -6.88 12.90 2.21
C ARG A 246 -7.64 14.18 2.55
N SER A 247 -6.91 15.25 2.83
CA SER A 247 -7.47 16.51 3.32
C SER A 247 -7.19 17.68 2.40
N PHE A 248 -8.07 18.69 2.47
CA PHE A 248 -8.11 19.83 1.56
C PHE A 248 -8.45 21.11 2.32
N THR A 249 -8.06 22.25 1.76
CA THR A 249 -8.52 23.57 2.18
C THR A 249 -9.45 24.13 1.11
N LEU A 250 -10.71 24.39 1.46
CA LEU A 250 -11.75 24.87 0.55
C LEU A 250 -11.54 26.34 0.18
N VAL A 251 -11.87 26.71 -1.06
CA VAL A 251 -11.94 28.13 -1.47
C VAL A 251 -13.02 28.88 -0.67
N SER A 252 -14.13 28.19 -0.36
CA SER A 252 -15.23 28.72 0.46
C SER A 252 -15.74 27.62 1.38
N ALA A 253 -15.76 27.87 2.69
CA ALA A 253 -16.27 26.91 3.68
C ALA A 253 -17.77 26.58 3.49
N GLN A 254 -18.51 27.45 2.79
CA GLN A 254 -19.93 27.23 2.45
C GLN A 254 -20.11 26.24 1.30
N ASN A 255 -19.08 26.03 0.46
CA ASN A 255 -19.06 25.00 -0.57
C ASN A 255 -18.21 23.81 -0.09
N ASN A 256 -18.85 22.86 0.59
CA ASN A 256 -18.18 21.76 1.31
C ASN A 256 -18.60 20.37 0.80
N SER A 257 -19.26 20.29 -0.35
CA SER A 257 -19.58 19.02 -1.00
C SER A 257 -18.34 18.34 -1.59
N ILE A 258 -18.49 17.10 -2.03
CA ILE A 258 -17.54 16.47 -2.96
C ILE A 258 -17.52 17.29 -4.26
N GLY A 259 -16.35 17.47 -4.87
CA GLY A 259 -16.16 18.31 -6.06
C GLY A 259 -16.08 19.82 -5.78
N ALA A 260 -16.04 20.24 -4.51
CA ALA A 260 -15.87 21.64 -4.16
C ALA A 260 -14.46 22.15 -4.50
N PRO A 261 -14.28 23.37 -5.04
CA PRO A 261 -12.97 23.93 -5.36
C PRO A 261 -12.08 24.08 -4.11
N ILE A 262 -10.80 23.78 -4.28
CA ILE A 262 -9.79 23.87 -3.22
C ILE A 262 -8.80 25.00 -3.49
N ILE A 263 -8.18 25.50 -2.43
CA ILE A 263 -6.94 26.28 -2.52
C ILE A 263 -5.81 25.30 -2.88
N GLU A 264 -4.86 25.75 -3.71
CA GLU A 264 -3.67 24.95 -4.05
C GLU A 264 -2.97 24.44 -2.77
N GLY A 265 -2.72 23.14 -2.72
CA GLY A 265 -2.23 22.45 -1.53
C GLY A 265 -3.27 21.54 -0.88
N GLY A 266 -2.91 20.98 0.26
CA GLY A 266 -3.76 20.09 1.06
C GLY A 266 -4.44 20.81 2.21
N GLY A 267 -5.17 20.03 3.00
CA GLY A 267 -5.62 20.45 4.31
C GLY A 267 -4.44 20.58 5.28
N GLU A 268 -4.65 21.32 6.35
CA GLU A 268 -3.65 21.53 7.39
C GLU A 268 -3.10 20.21 7.93
N ALA A 269 -1.78 20.15 8.09
CA ALA A 269 -1.10 18.99 8.61
C ALA A 269 -1.58 18.63 10.02
N GLY A 270 -1.78 17.34 10.26
CA GLY A 270 -2.09 16.83 11.59
C GLY A 270 -0.93 17.00 12.57
N PRO A 271 -1.19 17.08 13.89
CA PRO A 271 -0.14 17.27 14.89
C PRO A 271 0.82 16.08 15.02
N TYR A 272 0.45 14.89 14.52
CA TYR A 272 1.23 13.66 14.60
C TYR A 272 1.78 13.24 13.25
N THR A 273 0.96 13.18 12.20
CA THR A 273 1.40 12.85 10.84
C THR A 273 2.29 13.94 10.25
N LYS A 274 2.01 15.20 10.57
CA LYS A 274 2.76 16.38 10.13
C LYS A 274 2.93 16.50 8.62
N GLU A 275 1.99 15.93 7.86
CA GLU A 275 1.97 16.00 6.42
C GLU A 275 0.73 16.76 5.94
N GLU A 276 0.95 17.81 5.16
CA GLU A 276 -0.12 18.58 4.53
C GLU A 276 -0.90 17.72 3.53
N GLY A 277 -2.23 17.71 3.66
CA GLY A 277 -3.12 16.90 2.84
C GLY A 277 -3.36 15.47 3.34
N ILE A 278 -2.81 15.10 4.50
CA ILE A 278 -3.03 13.79 5.13
C ILE A 278 -3.44 13.98 6.58
N LEU A 279 -4.45 13.21 7.01
CA LEU A 279 -4.79 13.05 8.42
C LEU A 279 -4.92 11.56 8.72
N ALA A 280 -4.21 11.07 9.73
CA ALA A 280 -4.42 9.70 10.20
C ALA A 280 -5.84 9.55 10.79
N TYR A 281 -6.41 8.36 10.74
CA TYR A 281 -7.76 8.11 11.25
C TYR A 281 -7.97 8.60 12.69
N PHE A 282 -6.97 8.44 13.56
CA PHE A 282 -7.04 8.93 14.94
C PHE A 282 -6.99 10.46 15.06
N GLU A 283 -6.32 11.17 14.14
CA GLU A 283 -6.32 12.64 14.06
C GLU A 283 -7.69 13.15 13.62
N ILE A 284 -8.31 12.49 12.65
CA ILE A 284 -9.68 12.77 12.22
C ILE A 284 -10.63 12.58 13.41
N CYS A 285 -10.54 11.44 14.11
CA CYS A 285 -11.36 11.17 15.29
C CYS A 285 -11.18 12.23 16.41
N GLN A 286 -9.96 12.74 16.61
CA GLN A 286 -9.73 13.84 17.57
C GLN A 286 -10.43 15.13 17.14
N LYS A 287 -10.35 15.50 15.85
CA LYS A 287 -11.06 16.67 15.30
C LYS A 287 -12.58 16.55 15.43
N LEU A 288 -13.14 15.36 15.18
CA LEU A 288 -14.58 15.10 15.34
C LEU A 288 -15.04 15.20 16.80
N ARG A 289 -14.27 14.64 17.75
CA ARG A 289 -14.57 14.74 19.19
C ARG A 289 -14.47 16.14 19.75
N ALA A 290 -13.66 17.00 19.14
CA ALA A 290 -13.59 18.41 19.50
C ALA A 290 -14.84 19.20 19.09
N HIS A 291 -15.80 18.58 18.39
CA HIS A 291 -17.07 19.17 17.91
C HIS A 291 -16.89 20.39 16.99
N ASN A 292 -15.73 20.50 16.35
CA ASN A 292 -15.42 21.59 15.40
C ASN A 292 -15.62 21.16 13.93
N TRP A 293 -16.04 19.92 13.70
CA TRP A 293 -16.15 19.32 12.37
C TRP A 293 -17.51 18.64 12.23
N THR A 294 -18.14 18.85 11.08
CA THR A 294 -19.39 18.21 10.66
C THR A 294 -19.06 17.04 9.75
N THR A 295 -19.81 15.94 9.88
CA THR A 295 -19.62 14.72 9.08
C THR A 295 -20.78 14.53 8.12
N GLU A 296 -20.49 14.18 6.87
CA GLU A 296 -21.48 13.88 5.84
C GLU A 296 -21.22 12.54 5.17
N TRP A 297 -22.30 11.83 4.85
CA TRP A 297 -22.25 10.51 4.21
C TRP A 297 -22.68 10.62 2.76
N ASP A 298 -21.77 10.26 1.85
CA ASP A 298 -22.09 10.16 0.43
C ASP A 298 -22.66 8.78 0.10
N VAL A 299 -23.93 8.76 -0.32
CA VAL A 299 -24.67 7.52 -0.58
C VAL A 299 -24.18 6.83 -1.83
N GLU A 300 -23.74 7.56 -2.86
CA GLU A 300 -23.33 6.97 -4.12
C GLU A 300 -21.98 6.25 -3.99
N SER A 301 -20.96 6.93 -3.47
CA SER A 301 -19.64 6.33 -3.28
C SER A 301 -19.53 5.43 -2.05
N GLN A 302 -20.55 5.41 -1.18
CA GLN A 302 -20.58 4.70 0.11
C GLN A 302 -19.43 5.13 1.03
N SER A 303 -19.22 6.45 1.12
CA SER A 303 -18.05 7.02 1.78
C SER A 303 -18.41 8.10 2.79
N GLN A 304 -17.48 8.36 3.70
CA GLN A 304 -17.60 9.42 4.69
C GLN A 304 -16.64 10.57 4.35
N TYR A 305 -17.11 11.79 4.52
CA TYR A 305 -16.25 12.95 4.62
C TYR A 305 -16.62 13.82 5.82
N ALA A 306 -15.73 14.73 6.18
CA ALA A 306 -15.96 15.71 7.22
C ALA A 306 -15.36 17.07 6.85
N TYR A 307 -15.92 18.14 7.38
CA TYR A 307 -15.44 19.51 7.14
C TYR A 307 -15.65 20.41 8.36
N SER A 308 -14.94 21.53 8.40
CA SER A 308 -15.05 22.57 9.43
C SER A 308 -15.55 23.90 8.85
N ASP A 309 -16.05 24.77 9.74
CA ASP A 309 -16.46 26.15 9.37
C ASP A 309 -15.27 27.02 8.92
N THR A 310 -14.03 26.60 9.21
CA THR A 310 -12.80 27.25 8.75
C THR A 310 -12.40 26.83 7.34
N GLY A 311 -13.17 25.97 6.69
CA GLY A 311 -12.91 25.51 5.32
C GLY A 311 -11.93 24.33 5.22
N GLN A 312 -11.67 23.60 6.30
CA GLN A 312 -10.93 22.34 6.21
C GLN A 312 -11.87 21.21 5.83
N TRP A 313 -11.42 20.26 5.00
CA TRP A 313 -12.21 19.15 4.51
C TRP A 313 -11.37 17.87 4.47
N THR A 314 -11.95 16.70 4.76
CA THR A 314 -11.27 15.40 4.59
C THR A 314 -12.23 14.29 4.19
N GLY A 315 -11.83 13.50 3.19
CA GLY A 315 -12.49 12.27 2.78
C GLY A 315 -11.73 11.08 3.36
N TYR A 316 -12.42 10.21 4.08
CA TYR A 316 -11.79 9.15 4.88
C TYR A 316 -12.69 7.92 5.02
N ASP A 317 -12.10 6.81 5.46
CA ASP A 317 -12.88 5.64 5.86
C ASP A 317 -13.35 5.74 7.32
N SER A 318 -14.66 5.71 7.50
CA SER A 318 -15.28 5.53 8.82
C SER A 318 -15.45 4.03 9.11
N LEU A 319 -15.83 3.69 10.34
CA LEU A 319 -16.21 2.31 10.68
C LEU A 319 -17.32 1.79 9.76
N LYS A 320 -18.26 2.67 9.36
CA LYS A 320 -19.36 2.31 8.45
C LYS A 320 -18.84 1.98 7.05
N SER A 321 -18.04 2.85 6.43
CA SER A 321 -17.51 2.60 5.07
C SER A 321 -16.54 1.43 5.03
N ALA A 322 -15.66 1.29 6.03
CA ALA A 322 -14.77 0.14 6.17
C ALA A 322 -15.55 -1.17 6.29
N THR A 323 -16.64 -1.20 7.08
CA THR A 323 -17.50 -2.38 7.21
C THR A 323 -18.16 -2.75 5.88
N LEU A 324 -18.69 -1.76 5.15
CA LEU A 324 -19.31 -1.99 3.85
C LEU A 324 -18.31 -2.53 2.82
N LYS A 325 -17.09 -1.99 2.79
CA LYS A 325 -16.00 -2.48 1.94
C LYS A 325 -15.60 -3.92 2.26
N VAL A 326 -15.55 -4.30 3.54
CA VAL A 326 -15.25 -5.68 3.96
C VAL A 326 -16.40 -6.64 3.61
N ILE A 327 -17.65 -6.20 3.71
CA ILE A 327 -18.79 -7.00 3.25
C ILE A 327 -18.71 -7.19 1.73
N TRP A 328 -18.47 -6.10 0.99
CA TRP A 328 -18.32 -6.12 -0.44
C TRP A 328 -17.15 -7.02 -0.89
N SER A 329 -15.98 -6.93 -0.25
CA SER A 329 -14.82 -7.77 -0.58
C SER A 329 -15.11 -9.26 -0.44
N LYS A 330 -15.87 -9.64 0.60
CA LYS A 330 -16.35 -11.01 0.78
C LYS A 330 -17.31 -11.44 -0.33
N THR A 331 -18.25 -10.58 -0.75
CA THR A 331 -19.15 -10.90 -1.87
C THR A 331 -18.42 -11.05 -3.20
N MET A 332 -17.31 -10.33 -3.37
CA MET A 332 -16.43 -10.42 -4.54
C MET A 332 -15.49 -11.65 -4.50
N GLY A 333 -15.44 -12.38 -3.39
CA GLY A 333 -14.55 -13.53 -3.22
C GLY A 333 -13.07 -13.13 -3.13
N LEU A 334 -12.76 -11.94 -2.62
CA LEU A 334 -11.39 -11.49 -2.43
C LEU A 334 -10.66 -12.31 -1.35
N GLY A 335 -9.34 -12.41 -1.47
CA GLY A 335 -8.49 -13.18 -0.55
C GLY A 335 -8.41 -12.60 0.86
N GLY A 336 -8.64 -11.30 1.00
CA GLY A 336 -8.58 -10.61 2.28
C GLY A 336 -8.62 -9.08 2.16
N ALA A 337 -8.09 -8.41 3.18
CA ALA A 337 -7.90 -6.96 3.21
C ALA A 337 -6.48 -6.64 3.70
N MET A 338 -5.95 -5.53 3.20
CA MET A 338 -4.68 -4.91 3.60
C MET A 338 -5.01 -3.54 4.19
N LEU A 339 -4.32 -3.16 5.28
CA LEU A 339 -4.55 -1.95 6.08
C LEU A 339 -3.38 -0.98 5.98
#